data_AF-A0A2W1B6S0-F1
#
_entry.id   AF-A0A2W1B6S0-F1
#
_cell.length_a   1.000
_cell.length_b   1.000
_cell.length_c   1.000
_cell.angle_alpha   90.00
_cell.angle_beta   90.00
_cell.angle_gamma   90.00
#
_symmetry.space_group_name_H-M   'P 1'
#
loop_
_entity.id
_entity.type
_entity.pdbx_description
1 polymer ?
#
loop_
_entity_poly.entity_id
_entity_poly.type
_entity_poly.pdbx_seq_one_letter_code
_entity_poly.pdbx_strand_id
1 'polypeptide(L)'
;MSLFPWKMGRPLVWDATCVDTLARSHLPSSACCAAAAAAAAENLKRRKHSGLVGNYIFEPFGVETLGSWGPNAHTLFKDLSRRLVDASRDRRAGYYLGQRISMAIQRGNAASLLGMLPFDSDGDEFFDAF
;
A
#
# COMPACT_ATOMS: atom_id res chain seq x y z
N MET A 1 -8.66 -13.17 -1.90
CA MET A 1 -9.96 -13.17 -1.22
C MET A 1 -9.87 -14.12 -0.04
N SER A 2 -10.21 -13.68 1.18
CA SER A 2 -10.24 -14.58 2.35
C SER A 2 -11.52 -15.43 2.29
N LEU A 3 -11.39 -16.76 2.40
CA LEU A 3 -12.52 -17.68 2.57
C LEU A 3 -13.22 -17.49 3.93
N PHE A 4 -12.52 -16.91 4.91
CA PHE A 4 -13.05 -16.65 6.25
C PHE A 4 -13.50 -15.19 6.39
N PRO A 5 -14.60 -14.93 7.11
CA PRO A 5 -15.11 -13.60 7.35
C PRO A 5 -14.08 -12.74 8.10
N TRP A 6 -13.92 -11.49 7.68
CA TRP A 6 -13.00 -10.53 8.29
C TRP A 6 -13.61 -9.88 9.54
N LYS A 7 -14.77 -9.22 9.35
CA LYS A 7 -15.61 -8.63 10.41
C LYS A 7 -17.07 -8.70 9.96
N MET A 8 -18.00 -8.80 10.91
CA MET A 8 -19.44 -8.80 10.64
C MET A 8 -19.88 -9.84 9.60
N GLY A 9 -19.27 -11.03 9.59
CA GLY A 9 -19.57 -12.09 8.62
C GLY A 9 -19.14 -11.79 7.18
N ARG A 10 -18.47 -10.66 6.92
CA ARG A 10 -18.09 -10.23 5.58
C ARG A 10 -16.59 -10.43 5.31
N PRO A 11 -16.19 -10.96 4.15
CA PRO A 11 -14.79 -11.07 3.77
C PRO A 11 -14.16 -9.71 3.48
N LEU A 12 -12.85 -9.60 3.71
CA LEU A 12 -12.04 -8.44 3.35
C LEU A 12 -11.59 -8.53 1.89
N VAL A 13 -11.72 -7.41 1.18
CA VAL A 13 -11.11 -7.16 -0.12
C VAL A 13 -10.33 -5.87 -0.02
N TRP A 14 -9.13 -5.87 -0.56
CA TRP A 14 -8.23 -4.72 -0.50
C TRP A 14 -7.53 -4.55 -1.83
N ASP A 15 -7.27 -3.30 -2.18
CA ASP A 15 -6.62 -2.90 -3.42
C ASP A 15 -5.52 -1.90 -3.08
N ALA A 16 -4.27 -2.28 -3.37
CA ALA A 16 -3.09 -1.48 -3.09
C ALA A 16 -2.79 -0.55 -4.25
N THR A 17 -2.40 0.68 -3.94
CA THR A 17 -1.99 1.67 -4.94
C THR A 17 -0.83 2.49 -4.40
N CYS A 18 0.23 2.63 -5.20
CA CYS A 18 1.32 3.57 -4.95
C CYS A 18 1.14 4.77 -5.90
N VAL A 19 1.10 5.98 -5.36
CA VAL A 19 0.97 7.21 -6.15
C VAL A 19 2.23 8.05 -6.05
N ASP A 20 2.59 8.70 -7.15
CA ASP A 20 3.77 9.57 -7.21
C ASP A 20 3.54 10.83 -6.38
N THR A 21 4.27 10.95 -5.27
CA THR A 21 4.23 12.11 -4.38
C THR A 21 4.59 13.41 -5.11
N LEU A 22 5.47 13.35 -6.10
CA LEU A 22 6.04 14.51 -6.79
C LEU A 22 5.36 14.81 -8.12
N ALA A 23 4.31 14.05 -8.48
CA ALA A 23 3.51 14.37 -9.65
C ALA A 23 2.95 15.79 -9.55
N ARG A 24 3.00 16.55 -10.65
CA ARG A 24 2.55 17.96 -10.69
C ARG A 24 1.12 18.16 -10.18
N SER A 25 0.24 17.19 -10.40
CA SER A 25 -1.14 17.17 -9.92
C SER A 25 -1.30 16.88 -8.42
N HIS A 26 -0.27 16.35 -7.77
CA HIS A 26 -0.26 15.99 -6.34
C HIS A 26 0.55 16.97 -5.49
N LEU A 27 1.56 17.63 -6.08
CA LEU A 27 2.47 18.55 -5.40
C LEU A 27 1.77 19.57 -4.47
N PRO A 28 0.72 20.31 -4.88
CA PRO A 28 0.11 21.31 -4.00
C PRO A 28 -0.44 20.71 -2.71
N SER A 29 -1.04 19.52 -2.79
CA SER A 29 -1.61 18.84 -1.63
C SER A 29 -0.56 18.11 -0.81
N SER A 30 0.35 17.38 -1.44
CA SER A 30 1.37 16.58 -0.75
C SER A 30 2.45 17.43 -0.09
N ALA A 31 2.73 18.64 -0.60
CA ALA A 31 3.62 19.60 0.04
C ALA A 31 3.03 20.18 1.35
N CYS A 32 1.70 20.29 1.43
CA CYS A 32 1.02 20.83 2.61
C CYS A 32 0.71 19.75 3.65
N CYS A 33 0.38 18.54 3.21
CA CYS A 33 -0.05 17.45 4.07
C CYS A 33 0.52 16.12 3.59
N ALA A 34 1.29 15.45 4.46
CA ALA A 34 1.77 14.10 4.19
C ALA A 34 0.60 13.14 3.92
N ALA A 35 0.78 12.20 2.99
CA ALA A 35 -0.24 11.24 2.57
C ALA A 35 -1.45 11.84 1.84
N ALA A 36 -1.44 13.13 1.46
CA ALA A 36 -2.59 13.73 0.78
C ALA A 36 -2.91 13.05 -0.55
N ALA A 37 -1.89 12.75 -1.38
CA ALA A 37 -2.12 12.03 -2.62
C ALA A 37 -2.59 10.58 -2.37
N ALA A 38 -2.03 9.89 -1.37
CA ALA A 38 -2.47 8.55 -0.99
C ALA A 38 -3.95 8.56 -0.54
N ALA A 39 -4.35 9.52 0.29
CA ALA A 39 -5.74 9.67 0.73
C ALA A 39 -6.70 9.95 -0.43
N ALA A 40 -6.29 10.78 -1.40
CA ALA A 40 -7.05 11.02 -2.62
C ALA A 40 -7.21 9.73 -3.45
N ALA A 41 -6.13 8.96 -3.59
CA ALA A 41 -6.12 7.69 -4.30
C ALA A 41 -7.03 6.64 -3.62
N GLU A 42 -7.00 6.56 -2.29
CA GLU A 42 -7.91 5.70 -1.52
C GLU A 42 -9.38 6.05 -1.77
N ASN A 43 -9.70 7.35 -1.78
CA ASN A 43 -11.06 7.80 -2.08
C ASN A 43 -11.50 7.45 -3.51
N LEU A 44 -10.58 7.53 -4.48
CA LEU A 44 -10.86 7.11 -5.85
C LEU A 44 -11.12 5.60 -5.93
N LYS A 45 -10.30 4.78 -5.25
CA LYS A 45 -10.50 3.32 -5.18
C LYS A 45 -11.82 2.95 -4.53
N ARG A 46 -12.22 3.63 -3.44
CA ARG A 46 -13.55 3.45 -2.82
C ARG A 46 -14.69 3.71 -3.79
N ARG A 47 -14.62 4.81 -4.54
CA ARG A 47 -15.64 5.14 -5.55
C ARG A 47 -15.70 4.07 -6.66
N LYS A 48 -14.52 3.68 -7.17
CA LYS A 48 -14.37 2.65 -8.21
C LYS A 48 -14.97 1.31 -7.79
N HIS A 49 -14.80 0.93 -6.53
CA HIS A 49 -15.25 -0.35 -5.98
C HIS A 49 -16.49 -0.23 -5.08
N SER A 50 -17.29 0.83 -5.25
CA SER A 50 -18.51 1.06 -4.48
C SER A 50 -19.49 -0.11 -4.52
N GLY A 51 -19.57 -0.83 -5.63
CA GLY A 51 -20.40 -2.04 -5.77
C GLY A 51 -20.00 -3.21 -4.87
N LEU A 52 -18.80 -3.20 -4.26
CA LEU A 52 -18.36 -4.26 -3.34
C LEU A 52 -18.88 -4.07 -1.91
N VAL A 53 -19.28 -2.86 -1.53
CA VAL A 53 -19.58 -2.49 -0.14
C VAL A 53 -20.79 -3.24 0.45
N GLY A 54 -21.64 -3.85 -0.37
CA GLY A 54 -22.75 -4.70 0.12
C GLY A 54 -22.25 -6.03 0.72
N ASN A 55 -21.43 -6.76 -0.04
CA ASN A 55 -21.03 -8.13 0.30
C ASN A 55 -19.64 -8.20 0.95
N TYR A 56 -18.78 -7.20 0.73
CA TYR A 56 -17.37 -7.22 1.11
C TYR A 56 -16.98 -5.99 1.90
N ILE A 57 -16.10 -6.14 2.87
CA ILE A 57 -15.41 -5.00 3.48
C ILE A 57 -14.30 -4.61 2.51
N PHE A 58 -14.46 -3.45 1.85
CA PHE A 58 -13.45 -2.95 0.92
C PHE A 58 -12.56 -1.90 1.60
N GLU A 59 -11.26 -2.16 1.66
CA GLU A 59 -10.27 -1.23 2.20
C GLU A 59 -9.17 -0.96 1.16
N PRO A 60 -9.06 0.25 0.60
CA PRO A 60 -7.93 0.60 -0.23
C PRO A 60 -6.67 0.78 0.62
N PHE A 61 -5.54 0.37 0.08
CA PHE A 61 -4.23 0.57 0.69
C PHE A 61 -3.43 1.57 -0.16
N GLY A 62 -3.63 2.86 0.11
CA GLY A 62 -2.93 3.93 -0.60
C GLY A 62 -1.60 4.26 0.05
N VAL A 63 -0.54 4.35 -0.76
CA VAL A 63 0.77 4.83 -0.35
C VAL A 63 1.34 5.80 -1.36
N GLU A 64 2.21 6.66 -0.89
CA GLU A 64 2.98 7.61 -1.70
C GLU A 64 4.37 7.04 -1.98
N THR A 65 4.98 7.42 -3.11
CA THR A 65 6.33 6.96 -3.50
C THR A 65 7.41 7.34 -2.49
N LEU A 66 7.24 8.44 -1.75
CA LEU A 66 8.12 8.84 -0.65
C LEU A 66 7.80 8.15 0.70
N GLY A 67 6.84 7.23 0.73
CA GLY A 67 6.62 6.31 1.85
C GLY A 67 5.48 6.70 2.81
N SER A 68 4.80 7.82 2.62
CA SER A 68 3.60 8.19 3.38
C SER A 68 2.43 7.27 3.05
N TRP A 69 1.70 6.80 4.07
CA TRP A 69 0.54 5.93 3.87
C TRP A 69 -0.75 6.70 4.09
N GLY A 70 -1.77 6.39 3.30
CA GLY A 70 -3.10 6.95 3.46
C GLY A 70 -3.77 6.50 4.78
N PRO A 71 -4.83 7.21 5.20
CA PRO A 71 -5.53 6.91 6.44
C PRO A 71 -6.14 5.50 6.48
N ASN A 72 -6.61 4.98 5.34
CA ASN A 72 -7.16 3.62 5.29
C ASN A 72 -6.06 2.56 5.29
N ALA A 73 -4.97 2.77 4.56
CA ALA A 73 -3.79 1.92 4.63
C ALA A 73 -3.28 1.79 6.08
N HIS A 74 -3.17 2.91 6.80
CA HIS A 74 -2.79 2.91 8.22
C HIS A 74 -3.78 2.14 9.11
N THR A 75 -5.08 2.35 8.89
CA THR A 75 -6.13 1.64 9.67
C THR A 75 -6.10 0.15 9.42
N LEU A 76 -6.02 -0.26 8.16
CA LEU A 76 -5.95 -1.65 7.75
C LEU A 76 -4.68 -2.32 8.30
N PHE A 77 -3.54 -1.64 8.20
CA PHE A 77 -2.28 -2.14 8.75
C PHE A 77 -2.33 -2.36 10.25
N LYS A 78 -2.89 -1.43 11.02
CA LYS A 78 -3.04 -1.59 12.47
C LYS A 78 -3.89 -2.80 12.83
N ASP A 79 -4.99 -3.01 12.11
CA ASP A 79 -5.86 -4.17 12.33
C ASP A 79 -5.18 -5.49 11.95
N LEU A 80 -4.50 -5.52 10.80
CA LEU A 80 -3.71 -6.68 10.35
C LEU A 80 -2.59 -7.00 11.34
N SER A 81 -1.82 -5.99 11.76
CA SER A 81 -0.70 -6.14 12.69
C SER A 81 -1.15 -6.72 14.02
N ARG A 82 -2.25 -6.20 14.57
CA ARG A 82 -2.83 -6.70 15.82
C ARG A 82 -3.27 -8.16 15.69
N ARG A 83 -4.03 -8.50 14.65
CA ARG A 83 -4.48 -9.88 14.40
C ARG A 83 -3.31 -10.84 14.18
N LEU A 84 -2.27 -10.38 13.50
CA LEU A 84 -1.07 -11.19 13.26
C LEU A 84 -0.36 -11.50 14.57
N VAL A 85 -0.18 -10.50 15.45
CA VAL A 85 0.38 -10.70 16.81
C VAL A 85 -0.49 -11.65 17.63
N ASP A 86 -1.82 -11.51 17.57
CA ASP A 86 -2.74 -12.38 18.30
C ASP A 86 -2.66 -13.83 17.83
N ALA A 87 -2.54 -14.05 16.51
CA ALA A 87 -2.48 -15.37 15.90
C ALA A 87 -1.11 -16.05 16.07
N SER A 88 0.00 -15.31 15.93
CA SER A 88 1.36 -15.85 16.02
C SER A 88 1.88 -15.92 17.46
N ARG A 89 1.28 -15.16 18.38
CA ARG A 89 1.79 -14.89 19.74
C ARG A 89 3.14 -14.18 19.78
N ASP A 90 3.63 -13.69 18.64
CA ASP A 90 4.85 -12.89 18.57
C ASP A 90 4.52 -11.40 18.54
N ARG A 91 4.94 -10.67 19.58
CA ARG A 91 4.75 -9.22 19.72
C ARG A 91 5.46 -8.41 18.61
N ARG A 92 6.44 -8.99 17.92
CA ARG A 92 7.19 -8.37 16.84
C ARG A 92 6.57 -8.58 15.46
N ALA A 93 5.56 -9.46 15.34
CA ALA A 93 5.00 -9.81 14.04
C ALA A 93 4.48 -8.60 13.24
N GLY A 94 3.87 -7.62 13.92
CA GLY A 94 3.45 -6.37 13.29
C GLY A 94 4.60 -5.53 12.73
N TYR A 95 5.75 -5.51 13.41
CA TYR A 95 6.96 -4.84 12.93
C TYR A 95 7.50 -5.53 11.67
N TYR A 96 7.59 -6.86 11.67
CA TYR A 96 8.03 -7.62 10.50
C TYR A 96 7.09 -7.43 9.31
N LEU A 97 5.77 -7.36 9.54
CA LEU A 97 4.81 -7.03 8.49
C LEU A 97 5.07 -5.65 7.90
N GLY A 98 5.23 -4.63 8.76
CA GLY A 98 5.53 -3.27 8.34
C GLY A 98 6.82 -3.19 7.51
N GLN A 99 7.89 -3.84 7.97
CA GLN A 99 9.15 -3.91 7.25
C GLN A 99 9.00 -4.54 5.87
N ARG A 100 8.27 -5.65 5.75
CA ARG A 100 8.03 -6.33 4.46
C ARG A 100 7.22 -5.46 3.50
N ILE A 101 6.21 -4.75 3.99
CA ILE A 101 5.44 -3.80 3.17
C ILE A 101 6.33 -2.66 2.70
N SER A 102 7.10 -2.03 3.59
CA SER A 102 8.01 -0.94 3.25
C SER A 102 9.05 -1.36 2.19
N MET A 103 9.64 -2.55 2.34
CA MET A 103 10.58 -3.10 1.36
C MET A 103 9.91 -3.36 0.00
N ALA A 104 8.68 -3.89 -0.01
CA ALA A 104 7.94 -4.11 -1.25
C ALA A 104 7.64 -2.78 -1.99
N ILE A 105 7.29 -1.71 -1.26
CA ILE A 105 7.08 -0.37 -1.83
C ILE A 105 8.39 0.15 -2.42
N GLN A 106 9.49 0.11 -1.68
CA GLN A 106 10.79 0.59 -2.17
C GLN A 106 11.27 -0.17 -3.41
N ARG A 107 11.12 -1.50 -3.43
CA ARG A 107 11.43 -2.34 -4.61
C ARG A 107 10.55 -1.97 -5.80
N GLY A 108 9.25 -1.77 -5.60
CA GLY A 108 8.34 -1.33 -6.66
C GLY A 108 8.68 0.05 -7.22
N ASN A 109 9.06 1.00 -6.36
CA ASN A 109 9.48 2.33 -6.76
C ASN A 109 10.79 2.29 -7.56
N ALA A 110 11.78 1.52 -7.10
CA ALA A 110 13.05 1.33 -7.82
C ALA A 110 12.83 0.71 -9.21
N ALA A 111 12.03 -0.36 -9.29
CA ALA A 111 11.68 -0.98 -10.58
C ALA A 111 10.98 0.00 -11.53
N SER A 112 10.10 0.86 -11.00
CA SER A 112 9.42 1.89 -11.80
C SER A 112 10.39 2.93 -12.36
N LEU A 113 11.41 3.33 -11.61
CA LEU A 113 12.45 4.26 -12.07
C LEU A 113 13.38 3.61 -13.10
N LEU A 114 13.82 2.37 -12.85
CA LEU A 114 14.68 1.62 -13.77
C LEU A 114 13.99 1.39 -15.12
N GLY A 115 12.67 1.13 -15.11
CA GLY A 115 11.88 1.00 -16.34
C GLY A 115 11.77 2.28 -17.18
N MET A 116 12.21 3.44 -16.66
CA MET A 116 12.27 4.70 -17.42
C MET A 116 13.63 4.93 -18.09
N LEU A 117 14.67 4.17 -17.71
CA LEU A 117 16.00 4.30 -18.31
C LEU A 117 16.02 3.64 -19.70
N PRO A 118 16.67 4.26 -20.70
CA PRO A 118 16.91 3.60 -21.97
C PRO A 118 17.78 2.35 -21.75
N PHE A 119 17.48 1.26 -22.45
CA PHE A 119 18.21 -0.01 -22.41
C PHE A 119 19.61 0.13 -23.05
N ASP A 120 20.48 0.96 -22.50
CA ASP A 120 21.87 1.11 -22.96
C ASP A 120 22.79 1.45 -21.78
N SER A 121 22.85 0.57 -20.77
CA SER A 121 23.99 0.41 -19.86
C SER A 121 23.71 -0.73 -18.89
N ASP A 122 24.41 -1.85 -19.05
CA ASP A 122 24.71 -2.90 -18.05
C ASP A 122 23.71 -3.02 -16.88
N GLY A 123 22.45 -3.33 -17.18
CA GLY A 123 21.35 -3.39 -16.19
C GLY A 123 21.24 -4.73 -15.44
N ASP A 124 22.07 -5.71 -15.80
CA ASP A 124 21.93 -7.10 -15.35
C ASP A 124 22.52 -7.35 -13.95
N GLU A 125 23.41 -6.49 -13.44
CA GLU A 125 24.05 -6.70 -12.12
C GLU A 125 23.18 -6.28 -10.91
N PHE A 126 22.09 -5.52 -11.10
CA PHE A 126 21.37 -4.92 -9.97
C PHE A 126 20.33 -5.87 -9.33
N PHE A 127 19.80 -6.84 -10.07
CA PHE A 127 18.78 -7.76 -9.56
C PHE A 127 19.35 -8.98 -8.83
N ASP A 128 20.62 -9.34 -9.09
CA ASP A 128 21.29 -10.47 -8.42
C ASP A 128 21.81 -10.15 -7.01
N ALA A 129 21.69 -8.90 -6.57
CA ALA A 129 22.17 -8.43 -5.27
C ALA A 129 21.10 -8.40 -4.14
N PHE A 130 19.85 -8.86 -4.38
CA PHE A 130 18.71 -8.65 -3.45
C PHE A 130 17.77 -9.83 -3.21
#